data_AF-A0A916A6R6-F1
#
_entry.id   AF-A0A916A6R6-F1
#
_cell.length_a   1.000
_cell.length_b   1.000
_cell.length_c   1.000
_cell.angle_alpha   90.00
_cell.angle_beta   90.00
_cell.angle_gamma   90.00
#
_symmetry.space_group_name_H-M   'P 1'
#
loop_
_entity.id
_entity.type
_entity.pdbx_description
1 polymer ?
#
loop_
_entity_poly.entity_id
_entity_poly.type
_entity_poly.pdbx_seq_one_letter_code
_entity_poly.pdbx_strand_id
1 'polypeptide(L)' 'MHVATAPPPLPVGKIKTFGPVGPKYEVGNAIRQLDDGDWLIEVTMVETGEKAEYRWTNLTDDPEAR' A
#
# COMPACT_ATOMS: atom_id res chain seq x y z
N MET A 1 -25.72 -2.74 3.65
CA MET A 1 -25.09 -3.60 2.62
C MET A 1 -23.87 -2.85 2.13
N HIS A 2 -22.66 -3.21 2.58
CA HIS A 2 -21.44 -2.66 1.97
C HIS A 2 -21.32 -3.26 0.58
N VAL A 3 -21.38 -2.40 -0.44
CA VAL A 3 -21.08 -2.81 -1.81
C VAL A 3 -19.59 -3.15 -1.84
N ALA A 4 -19.25 -4.40 -2.12
CA ALA A 4 -17.86 -4.77 -2.38
C ALA A 4 -17.41 -4.01 -3.63
N THR A 5 -16.69 -2.92 -3.41
CA THR A 5 -16.13 -2.11 -4.48
C THR A 5 -14.97 -2.89 -5.11
N ALA A 6 -14.70 -2.71 -6.40
CA ALA A 6 -13.50 -3.29 -6.99
C ALA A 6 -12.24 -2.67 -6.32
N PRO A 7 -11.14 -3.43 -6.17
CA PRO A 7 -9.89 -2.89 -5.65
C PRO A 7 -9.38 -1.74 -6.53
N PRO A 8 -8.75 -0.70 -5.94
CA PRO A 8 -8.23 0.42 -6.69
C PRO A 8 -7.10 -0.03 -7.62
N PRO A 9 -6.81 0.71 -8.71
CA PRO A 9 -5.63 0.46 -9.52
C PRO A 9 -4.37 0.74 -8.68
N LEU A 10 -3.63 -0.32 -8.33
CA LEU A 10 -2.43 -0.23 -7.52
C LEU A 10 -1.19 -0.27 -8.41
N PRO A 11 -0.15 0.52 -8.09
CA PRO A 11 1.14 0.45 -8.77
C PRO A 11 1.96 -0.74 -8.24
N VAL A 12 1.44 -1.97 -8.39
CA VAL A 12 2.09 -3.20 -7.90
C VAL A 12 3.50 -3.32 -8.48
N GLY A 13 4.47 -3.66 -7.63
CA GLY A 13 5.89 -3.76 -7.96
C GLY A 13 6.65 -2.43 -7.94
N LYS A 14 5.98 -1.28 -7.75
CA LYS A 14 6.69 -0.01 -7.51
C LYS A 14 7.31 0.01 -6.13
N ILE A 15 8.47 0.64 -6.02
CA ILE A 15 9.12 0.91 -4.74
C ILE A 15 8.80 2.35 -4.31
N LYS A 16 8.27 2.49 -3.11
CA LYS A 16 7.93 3.76 -2.46
C LYS A 16 8.67 3.89 -1.14
N THR A 17 8.62 5.09 -0.57
CA THR A 17 9.22 5.40 0.74
C THR A 17 8.11 5.80 1.71
N PHE A 18 8.12 5.29 2.94
CA PHE A 18 7.18 5.76 3.97
C PHE A 18 7.45 7.23 4.30
N GLY A 19 6.60 8.12 3.81
CA GLY A 19 6.86 9.55 3.83
C GLY A 19 8.21 9.95 3.19
N PRO A 20 8.72 11.14 3.51
CA PRO A 20 9.92 11.68 2.86
C PRO A 20 11.24 10.98 3.21
N VAL A 21 11.32 10.32 4.38
CA VAL A 21 12.58 9.81 4.95
C VAL A 21 12.46 8.42 5.62
N GLY A 22 11.32 7.75 5.48
CA GLY A 22 11.11 6.43 6.08
C GLY A 22 11.72 5.28 5.29
N PRO A 23 11.46 4.02 5.72
CA PRO A 23 11.94 2.85 5.01
C PRO A 23 11.31 2.72 3.62
N LYS A 24 12.03 2.03 2.73
CA LYS A 24 11.54 1.69 1.39
C LYS A 24 10.69 0.43 1.43
N TYR A 25 9.62 0.42 0.66
CA TYR A 25 8.74 -0.74 0.50
C TYR A 25 8.32 -0.93 -0.95
N GLU A 26 8.10 -2.19 -1.33
CA GLU A 26 7.48 -2.56 -2.59
C GLU A 26 5.97 -2.68 -2.40
N VAL A 27 5.21 -2.13 -3.36
CA VAL A 27 3.75 -2.20 -3.38
C VAL A 27 3.30 -3.57 -3.85
N GLY A 28 2.53 -4.27 -3.02
CA GLY A 28 1.89 -5.55 -3.33
C GLY A 28 0.41 -5.40 -3.72
N ASN A 29 -0.34 -6.49 -3.54
CA ASN A 29 -1.74 -6.58 -3.97
C ASN A 29 -2.72 -5.99 -2.94
N ALA A 30 -3.91 -5.61 -3.40
CA ALA A 30 -5.04 -5.30 -2.53
C ALA A 30 -5.44 -6.54 -1.71
N ILE A 31 -5.60 -6.38 -0.40
CA ILE A 31 -6.02 -7.44 0.53
C ILE A 31 -7.53 -7.39 0.72
N ARG A 32 -8.04 -6.28 1.26
CA ARG A 32 -9.47 -6.08 1.53
C ARG A 32 -9.82 -4.61 1.66
N GLN A 33 -11.09 -4.29 1.41
CA GLN A 33 -11.67 -3.00 1.77
C GLN A 33 -11.96 -2.97 3.28
N LEU A 34 -11.75 -1.80 3.89
CA LEU A 34 -12.08 -1.49 5.27
C LEU A 34 -13.51 -0.92 5.37
N ASP A 35 -14.06 -0.89 6.59
CA ASP A 35 -15.43 -0.41 6.84
C ASP A 35 -15.62 1.07 6.46
N ASP A 36 -14.54 1.86 6.49
CA ASP A 36 -14.49 3.27 6.09
C ASP A 36 -14.33 3.47 4.57
N GLY A 37 -14.23 2.39 3.80
CA GLY A 37 -14.10 2.40 2.34
C GLY A 37 -12.66 2.45 1.83
N ASP A 38 -11.66 2.61 2.71
CA ASP A 38 -10.24 2.54 2.35
C ASP A 38 -9.82 1.09 2.05
N TRP A 39 -8.64 0.89 1.47
CA TRP A 39 -8.11 -0.43 1.14
C TRP A 39 -6.85 -0.74 1.91
N LEU A 40 -6.77 -1.97 2.44
CA LEU A 40 -5.51 -2.53 2.93
C LEU A 40 -4.77 -3.17 1.77
N ILE A 41 -3.52 -2.77 1.62
CA ILE A 41 -2.59 -3.20 0.57
C ILE A 41 -1.45 -3.95 1.24
N GLU A 42 -1.03 -5.08 0.68
CA GLU A 42 0.20 -5.73 1.10
C GLU A 42 1.39 -4.87 0.68
N VAL A 43 2.34 -4.61 1.57
CA VAL A 43 3.61 -3.97 1.25
C VAL A 43 4.75 -4.84 1.76
N THR A 44 5.85 -4.88 1.01
CA THR A 44 7.05 -5.63 1.42
C THR A 44 8.20 -4.66 1.65
N MET A 45 8.73 -4.61 2.87
CA MET A 45 9.90 -3.79 3.22
C MET A 45 11.10 -4.24 2.40
N VAL A 46 11.71 -3.32 1.64
CA VAL A 46 12.81 -3.67 0.73
C VAL A 46 14.05 -4.15 1.49
N GLU A 47 14.30 -3.58 2.67
CA GLU A 47 15.51 -3.86 3.45
C GLU A 47 15.46 -5.20 4.17
N THR A 48 14.28 -5.64 4.59
CA THR A 48 14.12 -6.82 5.48
C THR A 48 13.34 -7.95 4.82
N GLY A 49 12.60 -7.69 3.74
CA GLY A 49 11.64 -8.61 3.17
C GLY A 49 10.38 -8.81 4.02
N GLU A 50 10.21 -8.04 5.10
CA GLU A 50 9.04 -8.12 5.97
C GLU A 50 7.78 -7.67 5.22
N LYS A 51 6.70 -8.44 5.35
CA LYS A 51 5.40 -8.11 4.80
C LYS A 51 4.52 -7.43 5.84
N ALA A 52 3.86 -6.35 5.45
CA ALA A 52 2.92 -5.62 6.28
C ALA A 52 1.66 -5.21 5.50
N GLU A 53 0.61 -4.85 6.23
CA GLU A 53 -0.60 -4.26 5.65
C GLU A 53 -0.51 -2.74 5.76
N TYR A 54 -0.85 -2.03 4.68
CA TYR A 54 -0.79 -0.56 4.65
C TYR A 54 -2.01 0.03 3.96
N ARG A 55 -2.46 1.20 4.42
CA ARG A 55 -3.64 1.87 3.86
C ARG A 55 -3.33 2.45 2.48
N TRP A 56 -4.25 2.25 1.53
CA TRP A 56 -4.13 2.74 0.17
C TRP A 56 -4.04 4.27 0.12
N THR A 57 -4.85 4.97 0.92
CA THR A 57 -4.80 6.44 1.02
C THR A 57 -3.42 6.95 1.43
N ASN A 58 -2.81 6.38 2.46
CA ASN A 58 -1.45 6.75 2.88
C ASN A 58 -0.42 6.39 1.80
N LEU A 59 -0.55 5.20 1.20
CA LEU A 59 0.32 4.74 0.12
C LEU A 59 0.28 5.73 -1.04
N THR A 60 -0.86 6.29 -1.41
CA THR A 60 -0.95 7.23 -2.54
C THR A 60 -0.19 8.53 -2.30
N ASP A 61 -0.08 8.98 -1.05
CA ASP A 61 0.62 10.21 -0.66
C ASP A 61 2.14 10.02 -0.53
N ASP A 62 2.59 8.79 -0.32
CA ASP A 62 4.01 8.48 -0.20
C ASP A 62 4.78 8.79 -1.50
N PRO A 63 6.02 9.30 -1.45
CA PRO A 63 6.84 9.51 -2.64
C PRO A 63 7.33 8.18 -3.23
N GLU A 64 7.66 8.21 -4.53
CA GLU A 64 8.44 7.12 -5.13
C GLU A 64 9.85 7.10 -4.52
N ALA A 65 10.39 5.90 -4.31
CA ALA A 65 11.74 5.75 -3.80
C ALA A 65 12.76 6.15 -4.88
N ARG A 66 13.73 6.99 -4.51
CA ARG A 66 14.90 7.32 -5.35
C ARG A 66 16.00 6.28 -5.23
#